data_AF-A0A0F9FLT8-F1
#
_entry.id   AF-A0A0F9FLT8-F1
#
_cell.length_a   1.000
_cell.length_b   1.000
_cell.length_c   1.000
_cell.angle_alpha   90.00
_cell.angle_beta   90.00
_cell.angle_gamma   90.00
#
_symmetry.space_group_name_H-M   'P 1'
#
loop_
_entity.id
_entity.type
_entity.pdbx_description
1 polymer ?
#
loop_
_entity_poly.entity_id
_entity_poly.type
_entity_poly.pdbx_seq_one_letter_code
_entity_poly.pdbx_strand_id
1 'polypeptide(L)'
;MIEITTARRVAPIDFRGVPQKFVGKLSAVCRTAAECEELVRWFGSPDFCPNLPIMVMVPGAQPTLIPGFGYATAAELKDCAVYTWHHQVEKLAKTGTLLDFDELRERHGLMRREDVDAATREALLRRVAQHKANPVTDPPRQPV
;
A
#
# COMPACT_ATOMS: atom_id res chain seq x y z
N MET A 1 -37.85 23.40 13.67
CA MET A 1 -36.88 22.82 14.62
C MET A 1 -35.52 22.95 13.99
N ILE A 2 -34.59 23.70 14.60
CA ILE A 2 -33.20 23.75 14.15
C ILE A 2 -32.49 22.65 14.94
N GLU A 3 -32.18 21.53 14.30
CA GLU A 3 -31.36 20.49 14.92
C GLU A 3 -29.94 21.05 15.10
N ILE A 4 -29.59 21.38 16.33
CA ILE A 4 -28.21 21.73 16.68
C ILE A 4 -27.44 20.40 16.73
N THR A 5 -26.85 20.01 15.60
CA THR A 5 -25.93 18.88 15.54
C THR A 5 -24.63 19.32 16.23
N THR A 6 -24.50 19.07 17.53
CA THR A 6 -23.21 19.21 18.21
C THR A 6 -22.22 18.26 17.55
N ALA A 7 -21.24 18.81 16.85
CA ALA A 7 -20.14 18.04 16.28
C ALA A 7 -19.50 17.21 17.42
N ARG A 8 -19.65 15.88 17.36
CA ARG A 8 -19.05 14.99 18.35
C ARG A 8 -17.53 15.18 18.28
N ARG A 9 -16.92 15.47 19.43
CA ARG A 9 -15.49 15.71 19.54
C ARG A 9 -14.74 14.41 19.23
N VAL A 10 -14.27 14.28 17.99
CA VAL A 10 -13.33 13.23 17.61
C VAL A 10 -12.03 13.46 18.38
N ALA A 11 -11.51 12.42 19.03
CA ALA A 11 -10.25 12.53 19.77
C ALA A 11 -9.13 13.01 18.82
N PRO A 12 -8.22 13.88 19.28
CA PRO A 12 -7.12 14.35 18.45
C PRO A 12 -6.29 13.16 17.97
N ILE A 13 -6.14 13.05 16.65
CA ILE A 13 -5.39 11.96 16.03
C ILE A 13 -3.91 12.17 16.34
N ASP A 14 -3.29 11.17 16.96
CA ASP A 14 -1.84 11.11 17.06
C ASP A 14 -1.27 10.80 15.67
N PHE A 15 -0.48 11.71 15.11
CA PHE A 15 0.17 11.54 13.80
C PHE A 15 1.61 11.04 13.88
N ARG A 16 2.11 10.67 15.07
CA ARG A 16 3.48 10.12 15.20
C ARG A 16 3.64 8.86 14.34
N GLY A 17 4.71 8.84 13.54
CA GLY A 17 5.03 7.76 12.61
C GLY A 17 4.23 7.75 11.30
N VAL A 18 3.22 8.62 11.14
CA VAL A 18 2.44 8.72 9.90
C VAL A 18 3.30 9.41 8.83
N PRO A 19 3.32 8.93 7.57
CA PRO A 19 4.05 9.61 6.51
C PRO A 19 3.53 11.04 6.33
N GLN A 20 4.45 12.01 6.22
CA GLN A 20 4.14 13.45 6.25
C GLN A 20 3.03 13.86 5.26
N LYS A 21 2.96 13.22 4.09
CA LYS A 21 1.94 13.48 3.06
C LYS A 21 0.49 13.21 3.50
N PHE A 22 0.29 12.41 4.56
CA PHE A 22 -1.01 12.00 5.10
C PHE A 22 -1.39 12.69 6.41
N VAL A 23 -0.49 13.50 7.00
CA VAL A 23 -0.79 14.25 8.21
C VAL A 23 -1.94 15.23 7.94
N GLY A 24 -2.98 15.20 8.78
CA GLY A 24 -4.20 16.00 8.61
C GLY A 24 -5.18 15.52 7.54
N LYS A 25 -4.90 14.38 6.88
CA LYS A 25 -5.76 13.79 5.82
C LYS A 25 -6.38 12.44 6.21
N LEU A 26 -6.40 12.14 7.50
CA LEU A 26 -6.89 10.87 8.04
C LEU A 26 -7.97 11.15 9.08
N SER A 27 -8.94 10.24 9.15
CA SER A 27 -9.97 10.24 10.19
C SER A 27 -9.56 9.45 11.43
N ALA A 28 -8.70 8.44 11.26
CA ALA A 28 -8.13 7.65 12.35
C ALA A 28 -6.82 6.96 11.92
N VAL A 29 -6.00 6.60 12.90
CA VAL A 29 -4.77 5.82 12.70
C VAL A 29 -4.77 4.68 13.71
N CYS A 30 -4.75 3.44 13.22
CA CYS A 30 -4.69 2.23 14.02
C CYS A 30 -3.29 1.61 13.95
N ARG A 31 -2.67 1.42 15.10
CA ARG A 31 -1.31 0.88 15.29
C ARG A 31 -1.29 -0.41 16.09
N THR A 32 -2.44 -0.83 16.61
CA THR A 32 -2.61 -2.08 17.33
C THR A 32 -3.92 -2.73 16.92
N ALA A 33 -4.05 -4.05 17.14
CA ALA A 33 -5.31 -4.76 16.95
C ALA A 33 -6.45 -4.17 17.80
N ALA A 34 -6.14 -3.76 19.04
CA ALA A 34 -7.11 -3.14 19.93
C ALA A 34 -7.63 -1.81 19.38
N GLU A 35 -6.75 -0.99 18.79
CA GLU A 35 -7.14 0.26 18.14
C GLU A 35 -8.04 0.03 16.90
N CYS A 36 -7.85 -1.07 16.16
CA CYS A 36 -8.78 -1.46 15.10
C CYS A 36 -10.16 -1.83 15.66
N GLU A 37 -10.22 -2.57 16.76
CA GLU A 37 -11.47 -2.99 17.41
C GLU A 37 -12.24 -1.83 18.04
N GLU A 38 -11.52 -0.84 18.56
CA GLU A 38 -12.06 0.37 19.21
C GLU A 38 -12.45 1.48 18.21
N LEU A 39 -12.28 1.27 16.91
CA LEU A 39 -12.49 2.31 15.88
C LEU A 39 -13.88 2.97 15.96
N VAL A 40 -14.93 2.17 16.16
CA VAL A 40 -16.32 2.66 16.33
C VAL A 40 -16.44 3.59 17.54
N ARG A 41 -15.70 3.32 18.62
CA ARG A 41 -15.70 4.14 19.83
C ARG A 41 -15.11 5.53 19.56
N TRP A 42 -14.11 5.62 18.69
CA TRP A 42 -13.48 6.90 18.32
C TRP A 42 -14.39 7.79 17.48
N PHE A 43 -15.19 7.18 16.60
CA PHE A 43 -16.22 7.87 15.83
C PHE A 43 -17.52 8.09 16.62
N GLY A 44 -17.72 7.36 17.72
CA GLY A 44 -18.82 7.50 18.67
C GLY A 44 -20.15 6.92 18.20
N SER A 45 -20.28 6.50 16.94
CA SER A 45 -21.46 5.79 16.41
C SER A 45 -21.03 4.78 15.34
N PRO A 46 -21.60 3.56 15.32
CA PRO A 46 -21.35 2.62 14.24
C PRO A 46 -21.80 3.13 12.88
N ASP A 47 -22.88 3.90 12.82
CA ASP A 47 -23.47 4.43 11.58
C ASP A 47 -22.78 5.71 11.08
N PHE A 48 -21.75 6.20 11.79
CA PHE A 48 -21.04 7.40 11.36
C PHE A 48 -20.19 7.10 10.11
N CYS A 49 -20.35 7.90 9.06
CA CYS A 49 -19.57 7.74 7.83
C CYS A 49 -18.45 8.81 7.76
N PRO A 50 -17.19 8.48 8.10
CA PRO A 50 -16.10 9.44 8.00
C PRO A 50 -15.77 9.79 6.54
N ASN A 51 -15.54 11.07 6.30
CA ASN A 51 -15.14 11.58 4.99
C ASN A 51 -13.66 11.29 4.65
N LEU A 52 -12.79 11.28 5.66
CA LEU A 52 -11.37 11.00 5.48
C LEU A 52 -11.10 9.49 5.70
N PRO A 53 -10.05 8.94 5.05
CA PRO A 53 -9.69 7.54 5.21
C PRO A 53 -9.13 7.25 6.62
N ILE A 54 -9.18 5.98 7.01
CA ILE A 54 -8.43 5.47 8.16
C ILE A 54 -7.13 4.82 7.69
N MET A 55 -6.08 4.86 8.51
CA MET A 55 -4.80 4.23 8.21
C MET A 55 -4.52 3.10 9.20
N VAL A 56 -4.25 1.90 8.70
CA VAL A 56 -3.79 0.75 9.49
C VAL A 56 -2.27 0.63 9.33
N MET A 57 -1.56 0.66 10.45
CA MET A 57 -0.11 0.61 10.53
C MET A 57 0.31 -0.62 11.35
N VAL A 58 0.52 -1.75 10.68
CA VAL A 58 1.14 -2.92 11.31
C VAL A 58 2.66 -2.72 11.33
N PRO A 59 3.35 -2.86 12.49
CA PRO A 59 4.80 -2.79 12.56
C PRO A 59 5.46 -3.80 11.62
N GLY A 60 6.39 -3.33 10.80
CA GLY A 60 7.00 -4.17 9.77
C GLY A 60 6.10 -4.45 8.57
N ALA A 61 4.93 -3.79 8.45
CA ALA A 61 4.10 -3.79 7.26
C ALA A 61 4.06 -2.45 6.52
N GLN A 62 3.63 -2.44 5.25
CA GLN A 62 3.30 -1.19 4.56
C GLN A 62 1.96 -0.65 5.10
N PRO A 63 1.88 0.65 5.44
CA PRO A 63 0.62 1.24 5.89
C PRO A 63 -0.47 1.10 4.83
N THR A 64 -1.65 0.65 5.25
CA THR A 64 -2.81 0.50 4.37
C THR A 64 -3.85 1.57 4.68
N LEU A 65 -4.37 2.21 3.64
CA LEU A 65 -5.44 3.18 3.73
C LEU A 65 -6.77 2.51 3.39
N ILE A 66 -7.75 2.68 4.25
CA ILE A 66 -9.12 2.20 4.01
C ILE A 66 -10.00 3.44 3.81
N PRO A 67 -10.50 3.67 2.60
CA PRO A 67 -11.31 4.84 2.31
C PRO A 67 -12.73 4.69 2.87
N GLY A 68 -13.20 5.72 3.61
CA GLY A 68 -14.60 5.85 3.99
C GLY A 68 -15.42 6.69 3.01
N PHE A 69 -14.84 7.80 2.53
CA PHE A 69 -15.43 8.76 1.58
C PHE A 69 -16.86 9.21 1.91
N GLY A 70 -17.27 9.15 3.18
CA GLY A 70 -18.62 9.51 3.61
C GLY A 70 -19.71 8.49 3.24
N TYR A 71 -19.33 7.33 2.69
CA TYR A 71 -20.24 6.24 2.33
C TYR A 71 -20.11 5.05 3.26
N ALA A 72 -18.88 4.62 3.54
CA ALA A 72 -18.64 3.49 4.43
C ALA A 72 -18.86 3.92 5.89
N THR A 73 -19.63 3.12 6.60
CA THR A 73 -19.92 3.29 8.03
C THR A 73 -18.69 2.97 8.88
N ALA A 74 -18.63 3.52 10.08
CA ALA A 74 -17.57 3.22 11.04
C ALA A 74 -17.52 1.72 11.40
N ALA A 75 -18.66 1.03 11.35
CA ALA A 75 -18.72 -0.42 11.51
C ALA A 75 -18.02 -1.16 10.36
N GLU A 76 -18.31 -0.82 9.11
CA GLU A 76 -17.63 -1.42 7.95
C GLU A 76 -16.12 -1.11 7.96
N LEU A 77 -15.74 0.11 8.32
CA LEU A 77 -14.35 0.52 8.42
C LEU A 77 -13.61 -0.24 9.53
N LYS A 78 -14.29 -0.53 10.66
CA LYS A 78 -13.76 -1.40 11.71
C LYS A 78 -13.49 -2.79 11.15
N ASP A 79 -14.47 -3.41 10.50
CA ASP A 79 -14.33 -4.78 9.99
C ASP A 79 -13.18 -4.88 8.98
N CYS A 80 -13.08 -3.91 8.07
CA CYS A 80 -11.95 -3.81 7.14
C CYS A 80 -10.61 -3.62 7.86
N ALA A 81 -10.55 -2.79 8.92
CA ALA A 81 -9.34 -2.54 9.67
C ALA A 81 -8.86 -3.78 10.44
N VAL A 82 -9.78 -4.49 11.09
CA VAL A 82 -9.51 -5.75 11.81
C VAL A 82 -9.01 -6.81 10.84
N TYR A 83 -9.71 -7.01 9.72
CA TYR A 83 -9.28 -7.94 8.69
C TYR A 83 -7.88 -7.59 8.16
N THR A 84 -7.65 -6.33 7.82
CA THR A 84 -6.36 -5.85 7.29
C THR A 84 -5.23 -6.11 8.28
N TRP A 85 -5.46 -5.83 9.56
CA TRP A 85 -4.48 -6.08 10.62
C TRP A 85 -4.07 -7.55 10.67
N HIS A 86 -5.04 -8.45 10.82
CA HIS A 86 -4.78 -9.88 10.94
C HIS A 86 -4.15 -10.46 9.67
N HIS A 87 -4.63 -10.07 8.49
CA HIS A 87 -4.09 -10.51 7.22
C HIS A 87 -2.63 -10.05 7.04
N GLN A 88 -2.30 -8.82 7.40
CA GLN A 88 -0.92 -8.32 7.32
C GLN A 88 0.02 -9.02 8.32
N VAL A 89 -0.44 -9.24 9.55
CA VAL A 89 0.33 -9.98 10.57
C VAL A 89 0.57 -11.43 10.11
N GLU A 90 -0.45 -12.09 9.57
CA GLU A 90 -0.32 -13.45 9.05
C GLU A 90 0.63 -13.51 7.84
N LYS A 91 0.50 -12.56 6.89
CA LYS A 91 1.41 -12.47 5.74
C LYS A 91 2.85 -12.25 6.21
N LEU A 92 3.07 -11.33 7.14
CA LEU A 92 4.40 -11.06 7.72
C LEU A 92 4.99 -12.31 8.37
N ALA A 93 4.19 -13.03 9.16
CA ALA A 93 4.61 -14.26 9.83
C ALA A 93 5.01 -15.36 8.83
N LYS A 94 4.32 -15.46 7.69
CA LYS A 94 4.59 -16.46 6.65
C LYS A 94 5.77 -16.11 5.75
N THR A 95 5.88 -14.85 5.32
CA THR A 95 6.85 -14.43 4.29
C THR A 95 8.13 -13.82 4.86
N GLY A 96 8.12 -13.35 6.13
CA GLY A 96 9.27 -12.70 6.77
C GLY A 96 9.74 -11.41 6.08
N THR A 97 9.17 -11.05 4.94
CA THR A 97 9.54 -9.93 4.08
C THR A 97 8.30 -9.30 3.50
N LEU A 98 8.35 -7.98 3.35
CA LEU A 98 7.20 -7.14 3.07
C LEU A 98 6.70 -7.16 1.62
N LEU A 99 7.52 -7.66 0.71
CA LEU A 99 7.29 -7.66 -0.72
C LEU A 99 7.69 -9.02 -1.24
N ASP A 100 6.70 -9.78 -1.67
CA ASP A 100 6.93 -10.95 -2.51
C ASP A 100 7.29 -10.43 -3.90
N PHE A 101 8.59 -10.31 -4.17
CA PHE A 101 9.10 -9.83 -5.44
C PHE A 101 8.77 -10.78 -6.58
N ASP A 102 8.56 -12.07 -6.31
CA ASP A 102 8.23 -13.05 -7.33
C ASP A 102 6.75 -12.92 -7.72
N GLU A 103 5.85 -12.78 -6.74
CA GLU A 103 4.43 -12.46 -6.97
C GLU A 103 4.27 -11.14 -7.75
N LEU A 104 5.05 -10.11 -7.41
CA LEU A 104 5.05 -8.83 -8.14
C LEU A 104 5.56 -8.96 -9.58
N ARG A 105 6.60 -9.77 -9.81
CA ARG A 105 7.12 -10.01 -11.16
C ARG A 105 6.08 -10.72 -12.03
N GLU A 106 5.45 -11.78 -11.51
CA GLU A 106 4.40 -12.49 -12.24
C GLU A 106 3.21 -11.57 -12.55
N ARG A 107 2.77 -10.75 -11.60
CA ARG A 107 1.67 -9.78 -11.81
C ARG A 107 1.97 -8.73 -12.88
N HIS A 108 3.23 -8.32 -13.00
CA HIS A 108 3.68 -7.36 -14.00
C HIS A 108 4.10 -8.02 -15.33
N GLY A 109 3.90 -9.34 -15.48
CA GLY A 109 4.29 -10.07 -16.69
C GLY A 109 5.81 -10.12 -16.91
N LEU A 110 6.59 -9.91 -15.84
CA LEU A 110 8.04 -9.98 -15.87
C LEU A 110 8.47 -11.45 -15.77
N MET A 111 9.55 -11.81 -16.47
CA MET A 111 10.12 -13.16 -16.45
C MET A 111 10.49 -13.57 -15.01
N ARG A 112 10.52 -14.86 -14.71
CA ARG A 112 10.97 -15.32 -13.39
C ARG A 112 12.46 -15.05 -13.20
N ARG A 113 12.90 -14.94 -11.94
CA ARG A 113 14.26 -14.49 -11.61
C ARG A 113 15.32 -15.43 -12.19
N GLU A 114 15.05 -16.73 -12.16
CA GLU A 114 15.88 -17.79 -12.70
C GLU A 114 16.07 -17.70 -14.23
N ASP A 115 15.09 -17.16 -14.95
CA ASP A 115 15.10 -17.09 -16.42
C ASP A 115 15.76 -15.81 -16.95
N VAL A 116 15.95 -14.79 -16.10
CA VAL A 116 16.49 -13.49 -16.51
C VAL A 116 17.89 -13.61 -17.09
N ASP A 117 18.77 -14.38 -16.45
CA ASP A 117 20.17 -14.48 -16.85
C ASP A 117 20.31 -15.16 -18.22
N ALA A 118 19.58 -16.27 -18.41
CA ALA A 118 19.53 -16.98 -19.68
C ALA A 118 18.98 -16.10 -20.81
N ALA A 119 17.85 -15.42 -20.57
CA ALA A 119 17.21 -14.54 -21.55
C ALA A 119 18.08 -13.32 -21.90
N THR A 120 18.74 -12.73 -20.90
CA THR A 120 19.65 -11.58 -21.10
C THR A 120 20.88 -11.99 -21.89
N ARG A 121 21.47 -13.14 -21.57
CA ARG A 121 22.60 -13.71 -22.30
C ARG A 121 22.22 -13.99 -23.76
N GLU A 122 21.06 -14.57 -24.01
CA GLU A 122 20.59 -14.84 -25.36
C GLU A 122 20.33 -13.55 -26.15
N ALA A 123 19.70 -12.54 -25.54
CA ALA A 123 19.47 -11.24 -26.17
C ALA A 123 20.78 -10.52 -26.53
N LEU A 124 21.79 -10.57 -25.63
CA LEU A 124 23.12 -10.02 -25.91
C LEU A 124 23.81 -10.75 -27.05
N LEU A 125 23.74 -12.07 -27.09
CA LEU A 125 24.32 -12.87 -28.18
C LEU A 125 23.64 -12.59 -29.52
N ARG A 126 22.30 -12.47 -29.55
CA ARG A 126 21.56 -12.05 -30.76
C ARG A 126 21.98 -10.67 -31.23
N ARG A 127 22.13 -9.71 -30.30
CA ARG A 127 22.60 -8.35 -30.62
C ARG A 127 24.02 -8.36 -31.19
N VAL A 128 24.93 -9.13 -30.61
CA VAL A 128 26.30 -9.31 -31.13
C VAL A 128 26.27 -9.93 -32.53
N ALA A 129 25.47 -10.97 -32.76
CA ALA A 129 25.33 -11.59 -34.07
C ALA A 129 24.77 -10.60 -35.11
N GLN A 130 23.77 -9.81 -34.74
CA GLN A 130 23.18 -8.79 -35.59
C GLN A 130 24.17 -7.66 -35.92
N HIS A 131 24.99 -7.22 -34.96
CA HIS A 131 26.06 -6.25 -35.20
C HIS A 131 27.18 -6.81 -36.09
N LYS A 132 27.54 -8.10 -35.93
CA LYS A 132 28.51 -8.77 -36.82
C LYS A 132 27.98 -8.90 -38.25
N ALA A 133 26.68 -9.14 -38.41
CA ALA A 133 26.03 -9.23 -39.71
C ALA A 133 25.84 -7.84 -40.37
N ASN A 134 25.66 -6.78 -39.58
CA ASN A 134 25.42 -5.42 -40.05
C ASN A 134 26.39 -4.42 -39.37
N PRO A 135 27.66 -4.34 -39.81
CA PRO A 135 28.69 -3.54 -39.15
C PRO A 135 28.52 -2.01 -39.25
N VAL A 136 27.45 -1.49 -39.86
CA VAL A 136 27.25 -0.04 -40.16
C VAL A 136 26.06 0.56 -39.40
N THR A 137 25.69 0.05 -38.23
CA THR A 137 24.57 0.60 -37.44
C THR A 137 24.94 0.98 -36.01
N ASP A 138 26.15 1.49 -35.77
CA ASP A 138 26.40 2.28 -34.56
C ASP A 138 26.22 3.77 -34.91
N PRO A 139 25.28 4.49 -34.28
CA PRO A 139 25.24 5.94 -34.41
C PRO A 139 26.58 6.50 -33.89
N PRO A 140 27.17 7.51 -34.56
CA PRO A 140 28.44 8.07 -34.15
C PRO A 140 28.33 8.54 -32.70
N ARG A 141 29.27 8.10 -31.85
CA ARG A 141 29.37 8.59 -30.46
C ARG A 141 29.52 10.11 -30.54
N GLN A 142 28.50 10.84 -30.09
CA GLN A 142 28.63 12.28 -29.94
C GLN A 142 29.73 12.55 -28.91
N PRO A 143 30.71 13.42 -29.21
CA PRO A 143 31.68 13.85 -28.22
C PRO A 143 30.95 14.61 -27.11
N VAL A 144 31.34 14.33 -25.86
CA VAL A 144 30.84 14.99 -24.64
C VAL A 144 31.43 16.38 -24.54
#